data_AF-S9UVQ1-F1
#
_entry.id   AF-S9UVQ1-F1
#
_cell.length_a   1.000
_cell.length_b   1.000
_cell.length_c   1.000
_cell.angle_alpha   90.00
_cell.angle_beta   90.00
_cell.angle_gamma   90.00
#
_symmetry.space_group_name_H-M   'P 1'
#
loop_
_entity.id
_entity.type
_entity.pdbx_description
1 polymer ?
#
loop_
_entity_poly.entity_id
_entity_poly.type
_entity_poly.pdbx_seq_one_letter_code
_entity_poly.pdbx_strand_id
1 'polypeptide(L)'
;MGKKKNETSLETTPDLSFVKSGKLNTIVYKSKDDDPLPIAADSEAFLEDRRIIKTSNMDQVIFNKESVFKVTLDFLEPLECVAETAVRETTDWMLCSCQGANAFYSKVEKRLVLQKCGTCLQSSVRELEVSFIVVLRFDDDEWLVERVLR
;
A
#
# COMPACT_ATOMS: atom_id res chain seq x y z
N MET A 1 -19.19 12.83 24.32
CA MET A 1 -17.87 12.18 24.40
C MET A 1 -18.10 10.72 24.70
N GLY A 2 -17.63 9.70 23.97
CA GLY A 2 -16.87 9.67 22.73
C GLY A 2 -17.35 8.47 21.93
N LYS A 3 -17.36 8.60 20.60
CA LYS A 3 -17.49 7.46 19.70
C LYS A 3 -16.21 6.66 19.88
N LYS A 4 -16.30 5.42 20.41
CA LYS A 4 -15.23 4.44 20.25
C LYS A 4 -15.03 4.28 18.75
N LYS A 5 -13.99 4.92 18.21
CA LYS A 5 -13.45 4.52 16.91
C LYS A 5 -13.12 3.05 17.07
N ASN A 6 -13.74 2.21 16.25
CA ASN A 6 -13.32 0.83 16.09
C ASN A 6 -11.87 0.91 15.58
N GLU A 7 -10.89 0.90 16.49
CA GLU A 7 -9.51 0.53 16.17
C GLU A 7 -9.61 -0.85 15.53
N THR A 8 -9.65 -0.87 14.21
CA THR A 8 -9.61 -2.10 13.45
C THR A 8 -8.18 -2.54 13.61
N SER A 9 -7.95 -3.48 14.53
CA SER A 9 -6.63 -4.02 14.83
C SER A 9 -6.00 -4.48 13.52
N LEU A 10 -4.89 -3.87 13.13
CA LEU A 10 -4.09 -4.28 12.00
C LEU A 10 -3.78 -5.78 12.13
N GLU A 11 -4.07 -6.55 11.10
CA GLU A 11 -3.77 -7.98 11.06
C GLU A 11 -2.43 -8.22 10.34
N THR A 12 -1.49 -8.87 11.02
CA THR A 12 -0.16 -9.16 10.46
C THR A 12 0.16 -10.64 10.57
N THR A 13 0.91 -11.20 9.61
CA THR A 13 1.59 -12.48 9.85
C THR A 13 2.62 -12.33 10.98
N PRO A 14 2.98 -13.40 11.71
CA PRO A 14 3.89 -13.30 12.87
C PRO A 14 5.23 -12.64 12.57
N ASP A 15 5.79 -12.89 11.39
CA ASP A 15 7.04 -12.33 10.90
C ASP A 15 6.92 -10.85 10.46
N LEU A 16 5.71 -10.31 10.44
CA LEU A 16 5.37 -8.92 10.11
C LEU A 16 4.71 -8.17 11.28
N SER A 17 4.72 -8.77 12.48
CA SER A 17 4.08 -8.23 13.68
C SER A 17 4.67 -6.91 14.20
N PHE A 18 5.82 -6.51 13.68
CA PHE A 18 6.43 -5.21 13.96
C PHE A 18 5.73 -4.05 13.24
N VAL A 19 4.85 -4.31 12.26
CA VAL A 19 4.10 -3.25 11.57
C VAL A 19 2.98 -2.76 12.49
N LYS A 20 2.91 -1.44 12.70
CA LYS A 20 1.94 -0.78 13.57
C LYS A 20 0.72 -0.29 12.81
N SER A 21 0.95 0.37 11.68
CA SER A 21 -0.07 1.02 10.87
C SER A 21 0.41 1.19 9.44
N GLY A 22 -0.46 1.68 8.58
CA GLY A 22 -0.04 2.13 7.26
C GLY A 22 -1.18 2.78 6.50
N LYS A 23 -0.84 3.43 5.40
CA LYS A 23 -1.80 4.09 4.51
C LYS A 23 -1.34 4.15 3.07
N LEU A 24 -2.30 4.20 2.14
CA LEU A 24 -2.02 4.55 0.75
C LEU A 24 -1.58 6.01 0.70
N ASN A 25 -0.39 6.26 0.17
CA ASN A 25 0.18 7.59 0.09
C ASN A 25 -0.18 8.24 -1.26
N THR A 26 0.11 7.53 -2.36
CA THR A 26 -0.21 8.01 -3.71
C THR A 26 -0.35 6.84 -4.67
N ILE A 27 -1.10 7.06 -5.74
CA ILE A 27 -1.06 6.21 -6.94
C ILE A 27 -0.27 6.99 -7.98
N VAL A 28 0.59 6.31 -8.74
CA VAL A 28 1.39 6.92 -9.81
C VAL A 28 1.07 6.21 -11.12
N TYR A 29 0.60 6.94 -12.11
CA TYR A 29 0.43 6.42 -13.47
C TYR A 29 1.66 6.75 -14.31
N LYS A 30 2.30 5.70 -14.84
CA LYS A 30 3.45 5.81 -15.73
C LYS A 30 2.99 5.71 -17.18
N SER A 31 2.84 6.87 -17.83
CA SER A 31 2.74 6.91 -19.29
C SER A 31 4.09 6.50 -19.90
N LYS A 32 4.10 5.93 -21.09
CA LYS A 32 5.35 5.51 -21.75
C LYS A 32 6.23 6.69 -22.18
N ASP A 33 5.63 7.84 -22.40
CA ASP A 33 6.28 9.01 -23.00
C ASP A 33 6.13 10.30 -22.16
N ASP A 34 5.33 10.26 -21.09
CA ASP A 34 5.12 11.41 -20.20
C ASP A 34 5.71 11.18 -18.81
N ASP A 35 5.94 12.28 -18.11
CA ASP A 35 6.32 12.25 -16.70
C ASP A 35 5.28 11.47 -15.87
N PRO A 36 5.72 10.77 -14.80
CA PRO A 36 4.82 10.05 -13.92
C PRO A 36 3.73 10.97 -13.36
N LEU A 37 2.47 10.63 -13.61
CA LEU A 37 1.32 11.42 -13.18
C LEU A 37 0.82 10.91 -11.81
N PRO A 38 0.84 11.75 -10.77
CA PRO A 38 0.22 11.38 -9.50
C PRO A 38 -1.30 11.34 -9.65
N ILE A 39 -1.91 10.32 -9.06
CA ILE A 39 -3.36 10.16 -8.92
C ILE A 39 -3.68 10.20 -7.44
N ALA A 40 -4.63 11.05 -7.09
CA ALA A 40 -5.07 11.25 -5.73
C ALA A 40 -5.62 9.94 -5.15
N ALA A 41 -5.21 9.66 -3.91
CA ALA A 41 -5.58 8.47 -3.15
C ALA A 41 -6.36 8.86 -1.88
N ASP A 42 -6.91 10.08 -1.84
CA ASP A 42 -7.74 10.64 -0.76
C ASP A 42 -9.23 10.33 -0.92
N SER A 43 -9.57 9.55 -1.95
CA SER A 43 -10.95 9.18 -2.24
C SER A 43 -11.01 7.85 -2.98
N GLU A 44 -12.23 7.31 -3.11
CA GLU A 44 -12.51 6.16 -3.97
C GLU A 44 -12.57 6.53 -5.47
N ALA A 45 -12.38 7.81 -5.84
CA ALA A 45 -12.56 8.29 -7.21
C ALA A 45 -11.63 7.60 -8.24
N PHE A 46 -10.45 7.16 -7.82
CA PHE A 46 -9.53 6.43 -8.69
C PHE A 46 -10.09 5.06 -9.14
N LEU A 47 -11.09 4.51 -8.43
CA LEU A 47 -11.79 3.28 -8.80
C LEU A 47 -12.68 3.45 -10.04
N GLU A 48 -12.82 4.68 -10.56
CA GLU A 48 -13.50 5.00 -11.81
C GLU A 48 -12.55 5.59 -12.87
N ASP A 49 -11.27 5.80 -12.54
CA ASP A 49 -10.28 6.39 -13.44
C ASP A 49 -9.82 5.39 -14.51
N ARG A 50 -10.31 5.60 -15.73
CA ARG A 50 -10.00 4.77 -16.91
C ARG A 50 -8.52 4.74 -17.27
N ARG A 51 -7.71 5.69 -16.79
CA ARG A 51 -6.25 5.71 -17.04
C ARG A 51 -5.54 4.59 -16.30
N ILE A 52 -6.05 4.16 -15.14
CA ILE A 52 -5.43 3.12 -14.31
C ILE A 52 -6.23 1.83 -14.25
N ILE A 53 -7.51 1.85 -14.62
CA ILE A 53 -8.35 0.65 -14.65
C ILE A 53 -8.09 -0.11 -15.94
N LYS A 54 -7.73 -1.38 -15.80
CA LYS A 54 -7.64 -2.33 -16.91
C LYS A 54 -9.01 -2.94 -17.22
N THR A 55 -9.73 -3.37 -16.18
CA THR A 55 -11.07 -3.94 -16.32
C THR A 55 -11.84 -3.80 -14.99
N SER A 56 -13.16 -3.75 -15.07
CA SER A 56 -14.05 -3.65 -13.94
C SER A 56 -15.25 -4.56 -14.20
N ASN A 57 -15.53 -5.48 -13.28
CA ASN A 57 -16.70 -6.35 -13.34
C ASN A 57 -17.54 -6.19 -12.05
N MET A 58 -18.51 -7.07 -11.81
CA MET A 58 -19.37 -6.96 -10.62
C MET A 58 -18.61 -7.17 -9.30
N ASP A 59 -17.54 -7.98 -9.32
CA ASP A 59 -16.85 -8.39 -8.10
C ASP A 59 -15.60 -7.56 -7.82
N GLN A 60 -14.92 -7.09 -8.87
CA GLN A 60 -13.60 -6.48 -8.74
C GLN A 60 -13.29 -5.41 -9.78
N VAL A 61 -12.39 -4.50 -9.41
CA VAL A 61 -11.69 -3.57 -10.31
C VAL A 61 -10.23 -4.03 -10.39
N ILE A 62 -9.74 -4.28 -11.60
CA ILE A 62 -8.36 -4.67 -11.86
C ILE A 62 -7.62 -3.48 -12.48
N PHE A 63 -6.43 -3.20 -11.98
CA PHE A 63 -5.62 -2.08 -12.44
C PHE A 63 -4.65 -2.50 -13.56
N ASN A 64 -4.21 -1.52 -14.35
CA ASN A 64 -3.23 -1.72 -15.39
C ASN A 64 -1.80 -1.76 -14.83
N LYS A 65 -0.85 -2.23 -15.65
CA LYS A 65 0.54 -2.41 -15.21
C LYS A 65 1.31 -1.08 -15.13
N GLU A 66 0.78 -0.04 -15.75
CA GLU A 66 1.31 1.32 -15.80
C GLU A 66 1.06 2.07 -14.48
N SER A 67 0.08 1.65 -13.69
CA SER A 67 -0.15 2.19 -12.35
C SER A 67 0.79 1.56 -11.30
N VAL A 68 1.20 2.36 -10.33
CA VAL A 68 2.01 1.96 -9.17
C VAL A 68 1.38 2.54 -7.92
N PHE A 69 0.98 1.66 -7.01
CA PHE A 69 0.46 2.02 -5.70
C PHE A 69 1.63 2.20 -4.73
N LYS A 70 1.66 3.30 -4.00
CA LYS A 70 2.67 3.60 -2.98
C LYS A 70 2.00 3.63 -1.62
N VAL A 71 2.43 2.73 -0.73
CA VAL A 71 1.88 2.60 0.63
C VAL A 71 2.99 2.90 1.62
N THR A 72 2.68 3.67 2.65
CA THR A 72 3.57 3.88 3.79
C THR A 72 3.15 2.93 4.90
N LEU A 73 4.11 2.21 5.47
CA LEU A 73 3.94 1.38 6.66
C LEU A 73 4.73 2.02 7.80
N ASP A 74 4.11 2.13 8.96
CA ASP A 74 4.75 2.59 10.19
C ASP A 74 5.06 1.38 11.08
N PHE A 75 6.19 1.43 11.78
CA PHE A 75 6.65 0.35 12.63
C PHE A 75 6.36 0.64 14.11
N LEU A 76 6.23 -0.42 14.90
CA LEU A 76 6.06 -0.33 16.35
C LEU A 76 7.31 0.26 17.02
N GLU A 77 8.49 -0.16 16.52
CA GLU A 77 9.80 0.29 16.97
C GLU A 77 10.68 0.56 15.74
N PRO A 78 11.66 1.48 15.82
CA PRO A 78 12.60 1.71 14.74
C PRO A 78 13.37 0.42 14.40
N LEU A 79 13.40 0.05 13.12
CA LEU A 79 14.12 -1.11 12.62
C LEU A 79 15.42 -0.71 11.95
N GLU A 80 16.41 -1.59 12.00
CA GLU A 80 17.69 -1.40 11.34
C GLU A 80 17.54 -1.39 9.82
N CYS A 81 18.18 -0.41 9.19
CA CYS A 81 18.26 -0.35 7.74
C CYS A 81 19.49 -1.13 7.24
N VAL A 82 19.39 -1.71 6.05
CA VAL A 82 20.53 -2.36 5.40
C VAL A 82 21.58 -1.31 5.01
N ALA A 83 22.74 -1.38 5.67
CA ALA A 83 23.83 -0.40 5.58
C ALA A 83 24.34 -0.11 4.15
N GLU A 84 24.15 -1.05 3.21
CA GLU A 84 24.59 -0.90 1.83
C GLU A 84 23.70 0.05 0.99
N THR A 85 22.47 0.30 1.42
CA THR A 85 21.48 1.07 0.63
C THR A 85 20.86 2.26 1.37
N ALA A 86 21.03 2.34 2.70
CA ALA A 86 20.36 3.34 3.52
C ALA A 86 21.27 4.49 3.94
N VAL A 87 20.71 5.71 3.95
CA VAL A 87 21.35 6.93 4.46
C VAL A 87 21.29 7.02 5.99
N ARG A 88 20.51 6.13 6.63
CA ARG A 88 20.24 6.10 8.07
C ARG A 88 20.46 4.69 8.61
N GLU A 89 20.80 4.61 9.89
CA GLU A 89 21.00 3.34 10.60
C GLU A 89 19.67 2.66 10.94
N THR A 90 18.63 3.43 11.26
CA THR A 90 17.29 2.92 11.59
C THR A 90 16.17 3.75 10.95
N THR A 91 14.98 3.15 10.81
CA THR A 91 13.76 3.83 10.35
C THR A 91 12.54 3.32 11.11
N ASP A 92 11.60 4.20 11.40
CA ASP A 92 10.31 3.93 12.03
C ASP A 92 9.16 3.81 11.01
N TRP A 93 9.45 3.99 9.72
CA TRP A 93 8.50 3.81 8.64
C TRP A 93 9.19 3.29 7.37
N MET A 94 8.39 2.84 6.42
CA MET A 94 8.85 2.45 5.10
C MET A 94 7.82 2.76 4.01
N LEU A 95 8.31 3.21 2.85
CA LEU A 95 7.53 3.24 1.62
C LEU A 95 7.65 1.92 0.86
N CYS A 96 6.53 1.23 0.65
CA CYS A 96 6.46 0.09 -0.25
C CYS A 96 5.69 0.43 -1.52
N SER A 97 5.89 -0.39 -2.55
CA SER A 97 5.21 -0.21 -3.83
C SER A 97 4.68 -1.50 -4.40
N CYS A 98 3.51 -1.41 -5.02
CA CYS A 98 2.88 -2.50 -5.75
C CYS A 98 2.54 -2.03 -7.16
N GLN A 99 2.90 -2.82 -8.16
CA GLN A 99 2.44 -2.59 -9.52
C GLN A 99 0.95 -2.89 -9.64
N GLY A 100 0.21 -2.11 -10.42
CA GLY A 100 -1.23 -2.27 -10.59
C GLY A 100 -1.64 -3.62 -11.18
N ALA A 101 -0.75 -4.26 -11.96
CA ALA A 101 -0.97 -5.63 -12.42
C ALA A 101 -1.07 -6.68 -11.29
N ASN A 102 -0.54 -6.36 -10.10
CA ASN A 102 -0.61 -7.18 -8.89
C ASN A 102 -1.58 -6.58 -7.86
N ALA A 103 -2.47 -5.68 -8.30
CA ALA A 103 -3.44 -5.02 -7.44
C ALA A 103 -4.86 -5.19 -7.98
N PHE A 104 -5.83 -5.27 -7.07
CA PHE A 104 -7.24 -5.22 -7.41
C PHE A 104 -8.04 -4.63 -6.25
N TYR A 105 -9.20 -4.06 -6.55
CA TYR A 105 -10.18 -3.69 -5.54
C TYR A 105 -11.33 -4.68 -5.58
N SER A 106 -11.63 -5.31 -4.43
CA SER A 106 -12.81 -6.15 -4.23
C SER A 106 -14.00 -5.25 -3.89
N LYS A 107 -15.03 -5.23 -4.76
CA LYS A 107 -16.27 -4.49 -4.52
C LYS A 107 -17.14 -5.15 -3.44
N VAL A 108 -17.01 -6.47 -3.29
CA VAL A 108 -17.73 -7.26 -2.29
C VAL A 108 -17.21 -6.96 -0.89
N GLU A 109 -15.88 -7.03 -0.72
CA GLU A 109 -15.25 -6.79 0.59
C GLU A 109 -15.00 -5.31 0.86
N LYS A 110 -15.09 -4.47 -0.18
CA LYS A 110 -14.67 -3.06 -0.16
C LYS A 110 -13.22 -2.93 0.32
N ARG A 111 -12.34 -3.71 -0.30
CA ARG A 111 -10.92 -3.80 0.04
C ARG A 111 -10.05 -3.62 -1.18
N LEU A 112 -9.03 -2.80 -1.05
CA LEU A 112 -7.94 -2.71 -2.02
C LEU A 112 -6.86 -3.71 -1.63
N VAL A 113 -6.54 -4.65 -2.51
CA VAL A 113 -5.58 -5.71 -2.28
C VAL A 113 -4.38 -5.50 -3.18
N LEU A 114 -3.19 -5.47 -2.57
CA LEU A 114 -1.90 -5.31 -3.23
C LEU A 114 -1.07 -6.57 -2.97
N GLN A 115 -0.87 -7.44 -3.96
CA GLN A 115 -0.40 -8.81 -3.73
C GLN A 115 1.13 -9.00 -3.73
N LYS A 116 1.86 -8.07 -4.35
CA LYS A 116 3.32 -8.16 -4.51
C LYS A 116 3.97 -6.83 -4.18
N CYS A 117 3.74 -6.37 -2.95
CA CYS A 117 4.40 -5.18 -2.43
C CYS A 117 5.88 -5.48 -2.22
N GLY A 118 6.74 -4.56 -2.67
CA GLY A 118 8.17 -4.56 -2.39
C GLY A 118 8.61 -3.25 -1.77
N THR A 119 9.71 -3.26 -1.03
CA THR A 119 10.30 -2.07 -0.41
C THR A 119 10.82 -1.11 -1.49
N CYS A 120 10.73 0.21 -1.22
CA CYS A 120 11.37 1.21 -2.08
C CYS A 120 12.81 1.48 -1.60
N LEU A 121 13.70 1.74 -2.57
CA LEU A 121 15.17 1.80 -2.46
C LEU A 121 15.78 2.70 -1.35
N GLN A 122 15.00 3.54 -0.66
CA GLN A 122 15.55 4.54 0.27
C GLN A 122 15.62 4.09 1.73
N SER A 123 15.05 2.94 2.08
CA SER A 123 15.11 2.36 3.43
C SER A 123 14.83 0.86 3.36
N SER A 124 15.80 0.05 2.92
CA SER A 124 15.64 -1.40 2.90
C SER A 124 15.72 -1.93 4.34
N VAL A 125 14.65 -2.56 4.83
CA VAL A 125 14.60 -3.27 6.12
C VAL A 125 14.50 -4.76 5.80
N ARG A 126 15.33 -5.57 6.47
CA ARG A 126 15.56 -6.98 6.11
C ARG A 126 14.29 -7.83 6.19
N GLU A 127 13.45 -7.57 7.18
CA GLU A 127 12.18 -8.26 7.42
C GLU A 127 11.16 -8.09 6.26
N LEU A 128 11.38 -7.09 5.39
CA LEU A 128 10.52 -6.74 4.25
C LEU A 128 11.16 -7.00 2.88
N GLU A 129 12.35 -7.62 2.81
CA GLU A 129 13.01 -7.96 1.54
C GLU A 129 12.19 -8.91 0.66
N VAL A 130 11.38 -9.77 1.28
CA VAL A 130 10.46 -10.68 0.59
C VAL A 130 9.16 -9.95 0.28
N SER A 131 8.61 -10.16 -0.91
CA SER A 131 7.33 -9.56 -1.29
C SER A 131 6.20 -9.98 -0.34
N PHE A 132 5.29 -9.05 -0.07
CA PHE A 132 4.17 -9.26 0.85
C PHE A 132 2.87 -8.69 0.28
N ILE A 133 1.75 -9.07 0.89
CA ILE A 133 0.41 -8.62 0.56
C ILE A 133 0.02 -7.49 1.51
N VAL A 134 -0.54 -6.41 0.98
CA VAL A 134 -1.17 -5.34 1.76
C VAL A 134 -2.64 -5.27 1.40
N VAL A 135 -3.51 -5.30 2.40
CA VAL A 135 -4.95 -5.09 2.24
C VAL A 135 -5.33 -3.77 2.89
N LEU A 136 -5.99 -2.90 2.14
CA LEU A 136 -6.42 -1.59 2.61
C LEU A 136 -7.94 -1.48 2.61
N ARG A 137 -8.45 -0.72 3.58
CA ARG A 137 -9.86 -0.32 3.70
C ARG A 137 -9.93 1.20 3.59
N PHE A 138 -11.00 1.71 2.99
CA PHE A 138 -11.28 3.14 3.00
C PHE A 138 -12.05 3.51 4.29
N ASP A 139 -11.55 4.49 5.03
CA ASP A 139 -12.11 4.94 6.32
C ASP A 139 -11.77 6.41 6.54
N ASP A 140 -12.73 7.23 6.98
CA ASP A 140 -12.55 8.67 7.23
C ASP A 140 -11.75 9.41 6.13
N ASP A 141 -12.09 9.20 4.85
CA ASP A 141 -11.43 9.79 3.67
C ASP A 141 -9.96 9.35 3.43
N GLU A 142 -9.50 8.29 4.09
CA GLU A 142 -8.16 7.72 3.90
C GLU A 142 -8.21 6.20 3.60
N TRP A 143 -7.25 5.73 2.81
CA TRP A 143 -7.03 4.30 2.65
C TRP A 143 -6.04 3.80 3.69
N LEU A 144 -6.56 3.13 4.70
CA LEU A 144 -5.80 2.60 5.82
C LEU A 144 -5.48 1.12 5.61
N VAL A 145 -4.26 0.73 5.98
CA VAL A 145 -3.86 -0.67 5.95
C VAL A 145 -4.63 -1.43 7.04
N GLU A 146 -5.36 -2.47 6.61
CA GLU A 146 -6.09 -3.40 7.47
C GLU A 146 -5.29 -4.68 7.70
N ARG A 147 -4.56 -5.15 6.68
CA ARG A 147 -3.73 -6.37 6.78
C ARG A 147 -2.38 -6.21 6.09
N VAL A 148 -1.34 -6.80 6.68
CA VAL A 148 -0.03 -7.02 6.03
C VAL A 148 0.35 -8.48 6.19
N LEU A 149 0.34 -9.23 5.08
CA LEU A 149 0.49 -10.68 5.09
C LEU A 149 1.69 -11.10 4.24
N ARG A 150 2.36 -12.18 4.62
CA ARG A 150 3.32 -12.84 3.73
C ARG A 150 2.61 -13.59 2.61
#